data_AF-A0A540VH60-F1
#
_entry.id   AF-A0A540VH60-F1
#
_cell.length_a   1.000
_cell.length_b   1.000
_cell.length_c   1.000
_cell.angle_alpha   90.00
_cell.angle_beta   90.00
_cell.angle_gamma   90.00
#
_symmetry.space_group_name_H-M   'P 1'
#
loop_
_entity.id
_entity.type
_entity.pdbx_description
1 polymer ?
#
loop_
_entity_poly.entity_id
_entity_poly.type
_entity_poly.pdbx_seq_one_letter_code
_entity_poly.pdbx_strand_id
1 'polypeptide(L)'
;MGLWPPAVADAASPTDAETVVLPGHRLFLPVVTRHTPGACPQQSQATFAAVPVQGPPSSRQAAQHPDLNLALRGYVPTSALLTLVDVDGPTDSDPPQLADLFSPPRLPPFTAAYQVYDWDWQCAPDGCRGAPIAFPPVTLLELAADPGEPLTVPDRATSIWTGHLKAMVLYAESRRITLAYTREDTAAVGYLVHLEGICVDVNLLALYRQLDSAGRTHLPALRGDEVLGTAADARFQVAIRDTGSFMDPRSRKDWWQGY
;
A
#
# COMPACT_ATOMS: atom_id res chain seq x y z
N MET A 1 -86.96 43.91 32.25
CA MET A 1 -86.15 42.74 31.85
C MET A 1 -86.05 42.73 30.33
N GLY A 2 -84.84 42.58 29.78
CA GLY A 2 -84.56 42.35 28.35
C GLY A 2 -84.05 43.60 27.62
N LEU A 3 -82.77 43.96 27.74
CA LEU A 3 -81.58 43.45 27.02
C LEU A 3 -81.37 44.14 25.65
N TRP A 4 -80.44 45.09 25.62
CA TRP A 4 -79.77 45.62 24.42
C TRP A 4 -78.95 44.51 23.73
N PRO A 5 -78.87 44.46 22.39
CA PRO A 5 -77.89 43.64 21.70
C PRO A 5 -76.49 44.32 21.71
N PRO A 6 -75.39 43.53 21.66
CA PRO A 6 -74.03 44.06 21.75
C PRO A 6 -73.51 44.56 20.39
N ALA A 7 -72.47 45.40 20.46
CA ALA A 7 -71.72 45.94 19.34
C ALA A 7 -70.97 44.84 18.56
N VAL A 8 -70.92 44.99 17.24
CA VAL A 8 -70.11 44.16 16.34
C VAL A 8 -68.67 44.69 16.37
N ALA A 9 -67.71 43.82 16.66
CA ALA A 9 -66.29 44.13 16.56
C ALA A 9 -65.79 43.90 15.13
N ASP A 10 -65.09 44.89 14.57
CA ASP A 10 -64.42 44.80 13.28
C ASP A 10 -63.31 43.74 13.30
N ALA A 11 -63.22 42.96 12.23
CA ALA A 11 -62.15 42.00 12.01
C ALA A 11 -60.85 42.72 11.64
N ALA A 12 -59.78 42.49 12.41
CA ALA A 12 -58.44 42.97 12.08
C ALA A 12 -57.91 42.26 10.82
N SER A 13 -57.37 43.05 9.88
CA SER A 13 -56.68 42.56 8.69
C SER A 13 -55.33 41.90 9.06
N PRO A 14 -54.89 40.83 8.37
CA PRO A 14 -53.60 40.21 8.65
C PRO A 14 -52.47 41.13 8.14
N THR A 15 -51.63 41.59 9.06
CA THR A 15 -50.37 42.29 8.77
C THR A 15 -49.33 41.36 8.14
N ASP A 16 -48.52 41.94 7.25
CA ASP A 16 -47.48 41.34 6.42
C ASP A 16 -46.62 40.25 7.11
N ALA A 17 -46.36 39.17 6.37
CA ALA A 17 -45.43 38.13 6.77
C ALA A 17 -43.98 38.63 6.61
N GLU A 18 -43.30 38.81 7.74
CA GLU A 18 -41.88 39.15 7.79
C GLU A 18 -41.04 37.97 7.28
N THR A 19 -40.30 38.19 6.19
CA THR A 19 -39.40 37.17 5.62
C THR A 19 -38.08 37.20 6.40
N VAL A 20 -37.83 36.17 7.21
CA VAL A 20 -36.57 36.00 7.93
C VAL A 20 -35.47 35.55 6.95
N VAL A 21 -34.49 36.42 6.69
CA VAL A 21 -33.27 36.04 5.95
C VAL A 21 -32.28 35.42 6.95
N LEU A 22 -32.05 34.12 6.82
CA LEU A 22 -31.06 33.42 7.64
C LEU A 22 -29.63 33.78 7.20
N PRO A 23 -28.69 34.00 8.14
CA PRO A 23 -27.28 34.25 7.81
C PRO A 23 -26.67 33.05 7.10
N GLY A 24 -25.88 33.30 6.05
CA GLY A 24 -25.20 32.26 5.29
C GLY A 24 -24.23 31.46 6.16
N HIS A 25 -24.45 30.14 6.27
CA HIS A 25 -23.55 29.22 6.96
C HIS A 25 -22.75 28.41 5.93
N ARG A 26 -21.45 28.25 6.18
CA ARG A 26 -20.61 27.33 5.40
C ARG A 26 -20.79 25.92 5.97
N LEU A 27 -21.46 25.06 5.22
CA LEU A 27 -21.56 23.63 5.50
C LEU A 27 -20.37 22.92 4.85
N PHE A 28 -19.55 22.26 5.66
CA PHE A 28 -18.55 21.31 5.20
C PHE A 28 -19.22 19.94 5.15
N LEU A 29 -19.55 19.47 3.95
CA LEU A 29 -20.05 18.11 3.74
C LEU A 29 -18.85 17.15 3.65
N PRO A 30 -18.87 16.01 4.36
CA PRO A 30 -17.88 14.98 4.11
C PRO A 30 -18.04 14.49 2.68
N VAL A 31 -16.93 14.45 1.94
CA VAL A 31 -16.92 13.84 0.61
C VAL A 31 -17.04 12.33 0.82
N VAL A 32 -18.19 11.76 0.45
CA VAL A 32 -18.38 10.31 0.36
C VAL A 32 -18.08 9.90 -1.06
N THR A 33 -16.83 9.54 -1.36
CA THR A 33 -16.49 8.90 -2.63
C THR A 33 -16.92 7.44 -2.57
N ARG A 34 -17.80 7.01 -3.46
CA ARG A 34 -17.99 5.58 -3.73
C ARG A 34 -16.68 5.04 -4.30
N HIS A 35 -15.92 4.30 -3.50
CA HIS A 35 -14.87 3.44 -4.04
C HIS A 35 -15.54 2.38 -4.90
N THR A 36 -15.26 2.41 -6.20
CA THR A 36 -15.60 1.29 -7.07
C THR A 36 -14.50 0.26 -6.88
N PRO A 37 -14.78 -0.96 -6.37
CA PRO A 37 -13.77 -2.00 -6.23
C PRO A 37 -12.99 -2.16 -7.55
N GLY A 38 -11.67 -2.21 -7.45
CA GLY A 38 -10.77 -2.28 -8.60
C GLY A 38 -10.37 -0.93 -9.23
N ALA A 39 -11.06 0.19 -8.96
CA ALA A 39 -10.68 1.50 -9.50
C ALA A 39 -9.79 2.28 -8.53
N CYS A 40 -8.54 2.56 -8.92
CA CYS A 40 -7.61 3.28 -8.06
C CYS A 40 -7.91 4.79 -7.98
N PRO A 41 -7.77 5.41 -6.79
CA PRO A 41 -7.92 6.86 -6.62
C PRO A 41 -7.06 7.65 -7.61
N GLN A 42 -7.63 8.70 -8.19
CA GLN A 42 -6.95 9.56 -9.17
C GLN A 42 -6.45 10.88 -8.55
N GLN A 43 -6.72 11.10 -7.27
CA GLN A 43 -6.33 12.30 -6.54
C GLN A 43 -5.84 11.89 -5.14
N SER A 44 -4.84 12.61 -4.64
CA SER A 44 -4.34 12.49 -3.28
C SER A 44 -3.89 13.85 -2.76
N GLN A 45 -3.96 14.01 -1.44
CA GLN A 45 -3.36 15.14 -0.71
C GLN A 45 -2.07 14.73 0.02
N ALA A 46 -1.65 13.47 -0.11
CA ALA A 46 -0.44 12.98 0.53
C ALA A 46 0.81 13.61 -0.09
N THR A 47 1.84 13.79 0.74
CA THR A 47 3.15 14.28 0.32
C THR A 47 4.21 13.30 0.80
N PHE A 48 5.16 12.97 -0.07
CA PHE A 48 6.17 11.96 0.22
C PHE A 48 7.57 12.55 0.15
N ALA A 49 8.47 12.01 0.97
CA ALA A 49 9.87 12.39 0.95
C ALA A 49 10.61 11.68 -0.20
N ALA A 50 11.76 12.25 -0.58
CA ALA A 50 12.73 11.59 -1.44
C ALA A 50 14.09 11.53 -0.71
N VAL A 51 14.82 10.45 -0.89
CA VAL A 51 16.14 10.23 -0.28
C VAL A 51 17.20 10.00 -1.35
N PRO A 52 18.46 10.37 -1.09
CA PRO A 52 19.56 10.04 -2.00
C PRO A 52 19.81 8.54 -2.01
N VAL A 53 19.93 7.99 -3.21
CA VAL A 53 20.33 6.59 -3.43
C VAL A 53 21.80 6.41 -3.07
N GLN A 54 22.11 5.31 -2.40
CA GLN A 54 23.47 4.87 -2.10
C GLN A 54 23.98 3.96 -3.20
N GLY A 55 25.13 4.30 -3.78
CA GLY A 55 25.74 3.53 -4.86
C GLY A 55 25.20 3.90 -6.24
N PRO A 56 25.56 3.14 -7.28
CA PRO A 56 25.08 3.38 -8.63
C PRO A 56 23.59 3.04 -8.75
N PRO A 57 22.85 3.72 -9.66
CA PRO A 57 21.52 3.29 -10.05
C PRO A 57 21.50 1.85 -10.55
N SER A 58 20.32 1.24 -10.52
CA SER A 58 20.10 -0.08 -11.12
C SER A 58 20.57 -0.10 -12.57
N SER A 59 21.28 -1.16 -12.94
CA SER A 59 21.85 -1.31 -14.29
C SER A 59 20.79 -1.58 -15.37
N ARG A 60 19.55 -1.91 -14.96
CA ARG A 60 18.40 -2.15 -15.84
C ARG A 60 17.27 -1.20 -15.49
N GLN A 61 16.44 -0.85 -16.47
CA GLN A 61 15.24 -0.07 -16.21
C GLN A 61 14.33 -0.82 -15.24
N ALA A 62 13.82 -0.14 -14.21
CA ALA A 62 13.07 -0.79 -13.13
C ALA A 62 11.83 -1.55 -13.65
N ALA A 63 11.14 -1.01 -14.65
CA ALA A 63 9.99 -1.66 -15.29
C ALA A 63 10.35 -2.97 -16.02
N GLN A 64 11.60 -3.13 -16.44
CA GLN A 64 12.16 -4.30 -17.13
C GLN A 64 13.00 -5.17 -16.19
N HIS A 65 13.06 -4.84 -14.90
CA HIS A 65 13.90 -5.54 -13.93
C HIS A 65 13.08 -6.61 -13.19
N PRO A 66 13.28 -7.91 -13.42
CA PRO A 66 12.44 -8.98 -12.85
C PRO A 66 12.51 -9.08 -11.32
N ASP A 67 13.59 -8.57 -10.73
CA ASP A 67 13.74 -8.45 -9.29
C ASP A 67 13.04 -7.25 -8.66
N LEU A 68 12.66 -6.22 -9.45
CA LEU A 68 11.97 -5.02 -8.96
C LEU A 68 10.50 -5.02 -9.40
N ASN A 69 10.21 -5.45 -10.63
CA ASN A 69 8.87 -5.62 -11.16
C ASN A 69 8.48 -7.11 -11.15
N LEU A 70 7.78 -7.52 -10.09
CA LEU A 70 7.42 -8.93 -9.86
C LEU A 70 6.53 -9.52 -10.98
N ALA A 71 5.78 -8.69 -11.72
CA ALA A 71 4.96 -9.15 -12.85
C ALA A 71 5.76 -9.86 -13.95
N LEU A 72 7.02 -9.47 -14.15
CA LEU A 72 7.88 -10.09 -15.17
C LEU A 72 8.13 -11.56 -14.84
N ARG A 73 8.45 -11.83 -13.57
CA ARG A 73 8.55 -13.19 -13.04
C ARG A 73 7.20 -13.88 -13.10
N GLY A 74 6.15 -13.25 -12.59
CA GLY A 74 4.85 -13.90 -12.40
C GLY A 74 4.92 -15.02 -11.36
N TYR A 75 3.82 -15.75 -11.20
CA TYR A 75 3.69 -16.78 -10.16
C TYR A 75 2.61 -17.81 -10.50
N VAL A 76 2.64 -18.95 -9.81
CA VAL A 76 1.66 -20.05 -9.92
C VAL A 76 1.13 -20.43 -8.55
N PRO A 77 -0.15 -20.87 -8.45
CA PRO A 77 -0.72 -21.29 -7.18
C PRO A 77 -0.01 -22.54 -6.64
N THR A 78 0.05 -22.65 -5.31
CA THR A 78 0.51 -23.85 -4.59
C THR A 78 -0.55 -24.29 -3.58
N SER A 79 -0.50 -25.54 -3.14
CA SER A 79 -1.43 -26.12 -2.16
C SER A 79 -0.88 -26.10 -0.72
N ALA A 80 0.12 -25.26 -0.45
CA ALA A 80 0.68 -25.12 0.89
C ALA A 80 -0.37 -24.60 1.89
N LEU A 81 -0.23 -24.98 3.16
CA LEU A 81 -1.15 -24.55 4.22
C LEU A 81 -1.18 -23.02 4.37
N LEU A 82 -2.38 -22.46 4.53
CA LEU A 82 -2.61 -21.03 4.71
C LEU A 82 -2.54 -20.64 6.19
N THR A 83 -1.41 -20.94 6.82
CA THR A 83 -1.12 -20.64 8.23
C THR A 83 0.26 -20.03 8.34
N LEU A 84 0.54 -19.39 9.49
CA LEU A 84 1.92 -19.12 9.88
C LEU A 84 2.69 -20.42 10.00
N VAL A 85 3.99 -20.35 9.68
CA VAL A 85 4.92 -21.49 9.78
C VAL A 85 6.10 -21.12 10.66
N ASP A 86 6.61 -22.11 11.38
CA ASP A 86 7.88 -22.02 12.08
C ASP A 86 8.98 -22.49 11.13
N VAL A 87 9.89 -21.58 10.77
CA VAL A 87 11.05 -21.91 9.93
C VAL A 87 12.30 -22.00 10.79
N ASP A 88 13.16 -22.96 10.48
CA ASP A 88 14.44 -23.13 11.18
C ASP A 88 15.45 -22.04 10.80
N GLY A 89 16.45 -21.85 11.66
CA GLY A 89 17.59 -20.98 11.42
C GLY A 89 17.57 -19.68 12.24
N PRO A 90 18.59 -18.82 12.05
CA PRO A 90 18.71 -17.56 12.78
C PRO A 90 17.49 -16.66 12.57
N THR A 91 17.13 -15.91 13.60
CA THR A 91 16.09 -14.87 13.55
C THR A 91 16.76 -13.52 13.60
N ASP A 92 16.42 -12.66 12.63
CA ASP A 92 16.75 -11.24 12.73
C ASP A 92 15.83 -10.60 13.79
N SER A 93 16.41 -9.76 14.65
CA SER A 93 15.65 -9.04 15.67
C SER A 93 14.87 -7.84 15.13
N ASP A 94 15.21 -7.34 13.94
CA ASP A 94 14.55 -6.16 13.34
C ASP A 94 14.11 -6.29 11.85
N PRO A 95 13.46 -7.41 11.46
CA PRO A 95 12.88 -7.56 10.13
C PRO A 95 11.61 -6.70 9.96
N PRO A 96 11.25 -6.35 8.71
CA PRO A 96 9.96 -5.71 8.41
C PRO A 96 8.77 -6.59 8.85
N GLN A 97 7.83 -6.02 9.60
CA GLN A 97 6.68 -6.72 10.13
C GLN A 97 5.45 -6.54 9.25
N LEU A 98 4.95 -7.64 8.66
CA LEU A 98 3.82 -7.61 7.72
C LEU A 98 2.48 -7.26 8.39
N ALA A 99 2.37 -7.43 9.70
CA ALA A 99 1.18 -6.99 10.44
C ALA A 99 0.98 -5.47 10.34
N ASP A 100 2.07 -4.71 10.23
CA ASP A 100 2.08 -3.25 10.14
C ASP A 100 1.74 -2.73 8.74
N LEU A 101 1.39 -3.60 7.78
CA LEU A 101 0.69 -3.20 6.56
C LEU A 101 -0.69 -2.60 6.87
N PHE A 102 -1.27 -2.97 8.01
CA PHE A 102 -2.62 -2.60 8.43
C PHE A 102 -2.57 -1.67 9.64
N SER A 103 -3.57 -0.80 9.76
CA SER A 103 -3.74 0.09 10.92
C SER A 103 -5.16 -0.06 11.51
N PRO A 104 -5.32 -0.64 12.70
CA PRO A 104 -4.26 -1.16 13.59
C PRO A 104 -3.59 -2.43 13.05
N PRO A 105 -2.35 -2.74 13.50
CA PRO A 105 -1.63 -3.95 13.07
C PRO A 105 -2.41 -5.24 13.37
N ARG A 106 -2.44 -6.15 12.39
CA ARG A 106 -3.18 -7.42 12.50
C ARG A 106 -2.58 -8.54 11.63
N LEU A 107 -2.83 -9.79 12.02
CA LEU A 107 -2.70 -10.95 11.14
C LEU A 107 -3.98 -11.09 10.29
N PRO A 108 -3.97 -10.75 8.99
CA PRO A 108 -5.11 -11.01 8.11
C PRO A 108 -5.24 -12.52 7.83
N PRO A 109 -6.45 -13.01 7.49
CA PRO A 109 -6.59 -14.31 6.86
C PRO A 109 -5.73 -14.44 5.61
N PHE A 110 -5.03 -15.55 5.48
CA PHE A 110 -4.32 -15.92 4.26
C PHE A 110 -5.33 -16.61 3.32
N THR A 111 -5.51 -16.10 2.10
CA THR A 111 -6.57 -16.57 1.19
C THR A 111 -6.05 -17.43 0.06
N ALA A 112 -4.77 -17.28 -0.31
CA ALA A 112 -4.09 -18.09 -1.31
C ALA A 112 -2.58 -18.02 -1.12
N ALA A 113 -1.87 -19.01 -1.65
CA ALA A 113 -0.41 -19.06 -1.64
C ALA A 113 0.12 -19.40 -3.04
N TYR A 114 1.28 -18.85 -3.37
CA TYR A 114 1.88 -18.98 -4.69
C TYR A 114 3.39 -19.22 -4.63
N GLN A 115 3.93 -19.77 -5.71
CA GLN A 115 5.34 -19.84 -6.03
C GLN A 115 5.63 -18.87 -7.18
N VAL A 116 6.55 -17.94 -6.95
CA VAL A 116 7.08 -17.00 -7.92
C VAL A 116 8.00 -17.77 -8.86
N TYR A 117 7.97 -17.43 -10.14
CA TYR A 117 8.93 -18.02 -11.08
C TYR A 117 10.34 -17.48 -10.84
N ASP A 118 11.31 -18.38 -10.93
CA ASP A 118 12.70 -17.98 -10.98
C ASP A 118 13.01 -17.19 -12.28
N TRP A 119 14.18 -16.58 -12.33
CA TRP A 119 14.64 -15.82 -13.49
C TRP A 119 15.97 -16.39 -13.96
N ASP A 120 15.94 -16.97 -15.16
CA ASP A 120 17.13 -17.47 -15.82
C ASP A 120 17.81 -16.32 -16.56
N TRP A 121 18.95 -15.86 -16.04
CA TRP A 121 19.75 -14.81 -16.69
C TRP A 121 20.54 -15.29 -17.90
N GLN A 122 20.62 -16.61 -18.12
CA GLN A 122 21.43 -17.21 -19.18
C GLN A 122 20.63 -17.50 -20.46
N CYS A 123 19.30 -17.56 -20.38
CA CYS A 123 18.48 -17.93 -21.54
C CYS A 123 18.29 -16.82 -22.60
N ALA A 124 18.53 -15.55 -22.27
CA ALA A 124 18.44 -14.41 -23.19
C ALA A 124 19.23 -13.19 -22.66
N PRO A 125 19.52 -12.16 -23.47
CA PRO A 125 20.22 -10.94 -23.01
C PRO A 125 19.58 -10.24 -21.79
N ASP A 126 18.25 -10.29 -21.71
CA ASP A 126 17.47 -9.76 -20.59
C ASP A 126 16.98 -10.84 -19.62
N GLY A 127 17.47 -12.06 -19.81
CA GLY A 127 16.97 -13.27 -19.17
C GLY A 127 15.53 -13.60 -19.55
N CYS A 128 15.00 -14.64 -18.94
CA CYS A 128 13.65 -15.12 -19.15
C CYS A 128 13.13 -15.84 -17.91
N ARG A 129 11.82 -16.07 -17.90
CA ARG A 129 11.14 -16.80 -16.83
C ARG A 129 11.64 -18.24 -16.76
N GLY A 130 12.14 -18.64 -15.60
CA GLY A 130 12.54 -20.01 -15.28
C GLY A 130 11.40 -20.86 -14.72
N ALA A 131 11.75 -21.91 -13.97
CA ALA A 131 10.79 -22.73 -13.24
C ALA A 131 10.26 -22.02 -11.97
N PRO A 132 9.09 -22.41 -11.43
CA PRO A 132 8.65 -21.94 -10.12
C PRO A 132 9.70 -22.23 -9.03
N ILE A 133 9.93 -21.27 -8.14
CA ILE A 133 10.82 -21.44 -6.99
C ILE A 133 10.20 -22.50 -6.05
N ALA A 134 10.87 -23.65 -5.95
CA ALA A 134 10.36 -24.80 -5.21
C ALA A 134 10.56 -24.70 -3.70
N PHE A 135 11.56 -23.92 -3.26
CA PHE A 135 11.87 -23.70 -1.85
C PHE A 135 12.16 -22.20 -1.61
N PRO A 136 11.45 -21.54 -0.68
CA PRO A 136 10.38 -22.09 0.16
C PRO A 136 9.11 -22.47 -0.65
N PRO A 137 8.22 -23.33 -0.12
CA PRO A 137 7.03 -23.79 -0.84
C PRO A 137 6.03 -22.67 -1.13
N VAL A 138 6.13 -21.54 -0.43
CA VAL A 138 5.38 -20.31 -0.68
C VAL A 138 6.38 -19.17 -0.76
N THR A 139 6.33 -18.38 -1.84
CA THR A 139 7.17 -17.19 -2.02
C THR A 139 6.34 -15.92 -2.26
N LEU A 140 5.02 -16.07 -2.38
CA LEU A 140 4.04 -14.98 -2.50
C LEU A 140 2.76 -15.42 -1.79
N LEU A 141 2.23 -14.56 -0.93
CA LEU A 141 1.08 -14.84 -0.08
C LEU A 141 -0.03 -13.83 -0.35
N GLU A 142 -1.26 -14.30 -0.47
CA GLU A 142 -2.43 -13.43 -0.60
C GLU A 142 -3.07 -13.20 0.77
N LEU A 143 -3.28 -11.93 1.07
CA LEU A 143 -3.85 -11.46 2.33
C LEU A 143 -5.25 -10.92 2.08
N ALA A 144 -6.18 -11.24 2.98
CA ALA A 144 -7.49 -10.60 3.00
C ALA A 144 -7.41 -9.15 3.48
N ALA A 145 -8.13 -8.27 2.80
CA ALA A 145 -8.25 -6.85 3.11
C ALA A 145 -9.66 -6.36 2.80
N ASP A 146 -10.03 -5.19 3.32
CA ASP A 146 -11.24 -4.51 2.86
C ASP A 146 -10.93 -3.69 1.59
N PRO A 147 -11.79 -3.67 0.56
CA PRO A 147 -11.59 -2.79 -0.59
C PRO A 147 -11.49 -1.32 -0.16
N GLY A 148 -10.39 -0.66 -0.52
CA GLY A 148 -10.07 0.71 -0.11
C GLY A 148 -9.40 0.83 1.26
N GLU A 149 -9.09 -0.28 1.95
CA GLU A 149 -8.37 -0.27 3.23
C GLU A 149 -6.99 0.42 3.05
N PRO A 150 -6.66 1.45 3.84
CA PRO A 150 -5.36 2.09 3.80
C PRO A 150 -4.25 1.10 4.14
N LEU A 151 -3.17 1.12 3.35
CA LEU A 151 -2.00 0.28 3.56
C LEU A 151 -0.77 1.16 3.80
N THR A 152 0.05 0.76 4.76
CA THR A 152 1.34 1.36 5.12
C THR A 152 2.49 0.46 4.69
N VAL A 153 3.73 0.88 4.90
CA VAL A 153 4.88 -0.04 4.75
C VAL A 153 4.92 -0.99 5.94
N PRO A 154 5.36 -2.26 5.77
CA PRO A 154 5.76 -3.07 6.91
C PRO A 154 6.81 -2.32 7.75
N ASP A 155 6.54 -2.06 9.02
CA ASP A 155 7.45 -1.27 9.86
C ASP A 155 8.55 -2.15 10.45
N ARG A 156 9.61 -1.49 10.93
CA ARG A 156 10.69 -2.06 11.73
C ARG A 156 11.32 -0.94 12.57
N ALA A 157 12.12 -1.24 13.57
CA ALA A 157 12.77 -0.19 14.36
C ALA A 157 13.74 0.65 13.52
N THR A 158 14.61 0.01 12.75
CA THR A 158 15.71 0.66 12.01
C THR A 158 15.21 1.55 10.87
N SER A 159 15.69 2.79 10.87
CA SER A 159 15.47 3.74 9.77
C SER A 159 16.57 3.64 8.72
N ILE A 160 16.21 3.76 7.44
CA ILE A 160 17.18 3.79 6.32
C ILE A 160 17.84 5.17 6.17
N TRP A 161 17.23 6.21 6.74
CA TRP A 161 17.69 7.59 6.68
C TRP A 161 17.15 8.43 7.83
N THR A 162 17.57 9.69 7.88
CA THR A 162 17.04 10.68 8.83
C THR A 162 15.55 10.91 8.62
N GLY A 163 14.86 11.37 9.66
CA GLY A 163 13.41 11.64 9.60
C GLY A 163 12.53 10.39 9.69
N HIS A 164 13.06 9.30 10.28
CA HIS A 164 12.35 8.03 10.53
C HIS A 164 11.85 7.29 9.28
N LEU A 165 12.52 7.50 8.15
CA LEU A 165 12.21 6.81 6.91
C LEU A 165 12.61 5.34 7.02
N LYS A 166 11.68 4.44 6.66
CA LYS A 166 11.78 2.99 6.85
C LYS A 166 12.09 2.25 5.56
N ALA A 167 11.47 2.67 4.46
CA ALA A 167 11.59 2.01 3.18
C ALA A 167 11.75 3.02 2.03
N MET A 168 12.52 2.63 1.01
CA MET A 168 12.69 3.36 -0.25
C MET A 168 11.93 2.63 -1.37
N VAL A 169 11.27 3.38 -2.24
CA VAL A 169 10.50 2.81 -3.36
C VAL A 169 11.41 2.56 -4.55
N LEU A 170 11.69 1.29 -4.84
CA LEU A 170 12.50 0.90 -6.00
C LEU A 170 11.66 0.83 -7.28
N TYR A 171 10.39 0.45 -7.16
CA TYR A 171 9.47 0.33 -8.28
C TYR A 171 8.04 0.65 -7.87
N ALA A 172 7.30 1.35 -8.73
CA ALA A 172 5.86 1.56 -8.54
C ALA A 172 5.11 1.65 -9.88
N GLU A 173 3.94 1.02 -9.93
CA GLU A 173 2.88 1.32 -10.90
C GLU A 173 1.57 1.56 -10.15
N SER A 174 0.48 1.78 -10.87
CA SER A 174 -0.84 2.00 -10.24
C SER A 174 -1.28 0.86 -9.33
N ARG A 175 -0.83 -0.39 -9.60
CA ARG A 175 -1.30 -1.58 -8.89
C ARG A 175 -0.25 -2.45 -8.20
N ARG A 176 0.98 -1.95 -8.11
CA ARG A 176 2.10 -2.68 -7.51
C ARG A 176 3.18 -1.72 -7.03
N ILE A 177 3.88 -2.12 -5.99
CA ILE A 177 5.03 -1.37 -5.46
C ILE A 177 6.07 -2.33 -4.92
N THR A 178 7.33 -1.95 -5.05
CA THR A 178 8.47 -2.66 -4.47
C THR A 178 9.23 -1.71 -3.55
N LEU A 179 9.35 -2.14 -2.30
CA LEU A 179 9.96 -1.42 -1.20
C LEU A 179 11.31 -2.07 -0.87
N ALA A 180 12.34 -1.27 -0.68
CA ALA A 180 13.63 -1.72 -0.15
C ALA A 180 13.88 -1.11 1.22
N TYR A 181 14.43 -1.93 2.11
CA TYR A 181 14.81 -1.53 3.48
C TYR A 181 16.29 -1.17 3.58
N THR A 182 16.84 -0.68 2.47
CA THR A 182 18.14 -0.03 2.35
C THR A 182 17.98 1.22 1.48
N ARG A 183 19.05 1.98 1.26
CA ARG A 183 19.08 3.07 0.26
C ARG A 183 19.76 2.65 -1.04
N GLU A 184 20.04 1.37 -1.23
CA GLU A 184 20.70 0.89 -2.44
C GLU A 184 19.65 0.55 -3.49
N ASP A 185 19.86 0.98 -4.74
CA ASP A 185 18.94 0.75 -5.85
C ASP A 185 19.11 -0.66 -6.46
N THR A 186 18.90 -1.66 -5.61
CA THR A 186 19.09 -3.08 -5.97
C THR A 186 18.24 -3.98 -5.09
N ALA A 187 17.88 -5.14 -5.63
CA ALA A 187 17.24 -6.21 -4.88
C ALA A 187 18.23 -7.17 -4.20
N ALA A 188 19.53 -6.97 -4.42
CA ALA A 188 20.56 -7.90 -3.98
C ALA A 188 20.93 -7.77 -2.49
N VAL A 189 20.52 -6.70 -1.80
CA VAL A 189 20.90 -6.45 -0.40
C VAL A 189 19.71 -6.10 0.49
N GLY A 190 19.72 -6.67 1.68
CA GLY A 190 18.70 -6.41 2.70
C GLY A 190 17.31 -6.87 2.29
N TYR A 191 16.31 -6.39 3.01
CA TYR A 191 14.92 -6.78 2.77
C TYR A 191 14.29 -6.01 1.63
N LEU A 192 13.53 -6.74 0.81
CA LEU A 192 12.59 -6.16 -0.13
C LEU A 192 11.19 -6.71 0.11
N VAL A 193 10.19 -5.85 -0.07
CA VAL A 193 8.79 -6.22 -0.03
C VAL A 193 8.14 -5.84 -1.35
N HIS A 194 7.51 -6.81 -2.00
CA HIS A 194 6.66 -6.59 -3.16
C HIS A 194 5.20 -6.62 -2.70
N LEU A 195 4.43 -5.61 -3.09
CA LEU A 195 2.97 -5.61 -2.96
C LEU A 195 2.35 -5.58 -4.35
N GLU A 196 1.38 -6.46 -4.56
CA GLU A 196 0.66 -6.64 -5.82
C GLU A 196 -0.84 -6.56 -5.56
N GLY A 197 -1.60 -5.99 -6.51
CA GLY A 197 -3.04 -5.89 -6.38
C GLY A 197 -3.52 -4.80 -5.41
N ILE A 198 -2.66 -3.82 -5.10
CA ILE A 198 -3.02 -2.62 -4.34
C ILE A 198 -3.38 -1.46 -5.28
N CYS A 199 -3.72 -0.30 -4.73
CA CYS A 199 -3.79 0.97 -5.43
C CYS A 199 -2.75 1.91 -4.81
N VAL A 200 -1.63 2.09 -5.49
CA VAL A 200 -0.56 2.98 -5.02
C VAL A 200 -1.05 4.42 -5.04
N ASP A 201 -0.72 5.19 -4.00
CA ASP A 201 -1.07 6.60 -3.93
C ASP A 201 -0.58 7.36 -5.18
N VAL A 202 -1.47 8.14 -5.79
CA VAL A 202 -1.17 8.82 -7.07
C VAL A 202 -0.03 9.83 -6.96
N ASN A 203 0.15 10.49 -5.81
CA ASN A 203 1.25 11.42 -5.59
C ASN A 203 2.57 10.67 -5.35
N LEU A 204 2.53 9.52 -4.67
CA LEU A 204 3.70 8.64 -4.52
C LEU A 204 4.16 8.12 -5.89
N LEU A 205 3.21 7.63 -6.70
CA LEU A 205 3.48 7.15 -8.06
C LEU A 205 4.03 8.26 -8.97
N ALA A 206 3.49 9.47 -8.86
CA ALA A 206 3.98 10.62 -9.61
C ALA A 206 5.43 10.97 -9.23
N LEU A 207 5.73 11.01 -7.93
CA LEU A 207 7.09 11.27 -7.43
C LEU A 207 8.06 10.18 -7.88
N TYR A 208 7.66 8.91 -7.79
CA TYR A 208 8.46 7.79 -8.28
C TYR A 208 8.81 7.96 -9.76
N ARG A 209 7.83 8.20 -10.63
CA ARG A 209 8.03 8.35 -12.08
C ARG A 209 8.93 9.53 -12.41
N GLN A 210 8.74 10.66 -11.71
CA GLN A 210 9.61 11.83 -11.86
C GLN A 210 11.07 11.47 -11.57
N LEU A 211 11.33 10.83 -10.43
CA LEU A 211 12.68 10.49 -9.99
C LEU A 211 13.32 9.37 -10.82
N ASP A 212 12.52 8.41 -11.27
CA ASP A 212 12.95 7.36 -12.19
C ASP A 212 13.43 7.94 -13.52
N SER A 213 12.63 8.83 -14.13
CA SER A 213 13.01 9.51 -15.37
C SER A 213 14.19 10.49 -15.20
N ALA A 214 14.43 10.96 -13.98
CA ALA A 214 15.56 11.83 -13.63
C ALA A 214 16.86 11.06 -13.31
N GLY A 215 16.89 9.74 -13.57
CA GLY A 215 18.09 8.92 -13.44
C GLY A 215 18.33 8.32 -12.05
N ARG A 216 17.30 8.27 -11.20
CA ARG A 216 17.27 7.49 -9.95
C ARG A 216 18.38 7.83 -8.93
N THR A 217 18.95 9.04 -8.98
CA THR A 217 19.90 9.50 -7.95
C THR A 217 19.20 9.78 -6.61
N HIS A 218 17.88 9.98 -6.65
CA HIS A 218 16.99 10.00 -5.50
C HIS A 218 15.80 9.09 -5.81
N LEU A 219 15.18 8.53 -4.78
CA LEU A 219 13.94 7.76 -4.90
C LEU A 219 12.99 8.12 -3.74
N PRO A 220 11.67 7.91 -3.90
CA PRO A 220 10.72 8.15 -2.82
C PRO A 220 11.05 7.28 -1.61
N ALA A 221 10.79 7.79 -0.41
CA ALA A 221 10.90 7.02 0.83
C ALA A 221 9.73 7.30 1.75
N LEU A 222 9.40 6.29 2.56
CA LEU A 222 8.19 6.22 3.36
C LEU A 222 8.54 6.02 4.84
N ARG A 223 7.76 6.66 5.72
CA ARG A 223 7.72 6.37 7.17
C ARG A 223 6.78 5.21 7.45
N GLY A 224 6.88 4.62 8.64
CA GLY A 224 6.05 3.47 9.04
C GLY A 224 4.55 3.78 9.08
N ASP A 225 4.17 5.03 9.36
CA ASP A 225 2.78 5.50 9.49
C ASP A 225 2.23 6.17 8.23
N GLU A 226 3.03 6.29 7.16
CA GLU A 226 2.60 6.89 5.91
C GLU A 226 1.83 5.89 5.05
N VAL A 227 0.59 6.23 4.71
CA VAL A 227 -0.24 5.46 3.79
C VAL A 227 0.39 5.50 2.40
N LEU A 228 0.86 4.35 1.92
CA LEU A 228 1.46 4.20 0.59
C LEU A 228 0.41 4.01 -0.52
N GLY A 229 -0.82 3.69 -0.13
CA GLY A 229 -1.91 3.34 -1.02
C GLY A 229 -3.04 2.64 -0.28
N THR A 230 -3.91 1.97 -1.03
CA THR A 230 -5.04 1.22 -0.48
C THR A 230 -5.11 -0.19 -1.07
N ALA A 231 -5.77 -1.14 -0.39
CA ALA A 231 -6.14 -2.40 -0.99
C ALA A 231 -7.12 -2.14 -2.14
N ALA A 232 -6.82 -2.63 -3.34
CA ALA A 232 -7.67 -2.30 -4.49
C ALA A 232 -8.96 -3.13 -4.53
N ASP A 233 -8.92 -4.32 -3.92
CA ASP A 233 -9.98 -5.31 -3.85
C ASP A 233 -9.97 -5.95 -2.45
N ALA A 234 -10.77 -6.99 -2.22
CA ALA A 234 -10.85 -7.67 -0.93
C ALA A 234 -9.59 -8.52 -0.57
N ARG A 235 -8.55 -8.40 -1.40
CA ARG A 235 -7.30 -9.16 -1.32
C ARG A 235 -6.19 -8.46 -2.09
N PHE A 236 -4.97 -8.66 -1.62
CA PHE A 236 -3.74 -8.26 -2.30
C PHE A 236 -2.64 -9.26 -1.98
N GLN A 237 -1.53 -9.24 -2.72
CA GLN A 237 -0.44 -10.19 -2.52
C GLN A 237 0.83 -9.51 -1.99
N VAL A 238 1.58 -10.24 -1.17
CA VAL A 238 2.87 -9.82 -0.60
C VAL A 238 3.94 -10.89 -0.81
N ALA A 239 5.12 -10.47 -1.26
CA ALA A 239 6.32 -11.30 -1.29
C ALA A 239 7.45 -10.57 -0.56
N ILE A 240 8.29 -11.34 0.13
CA ILE A 240 9.48 -10.83 0.82
C ILE A 240 10.71 -11.42 0.16
N ARG A 241 11.75 -10.61 0.04
CA ARG A 241 13.10 -11.07 -0.24
C ARG A 241 14.04 -10.65 0.86
N ASP A 242 15.05 -11.49 1.09
CA ASP A 242 16.22 -11.17 1.89
C ASP A 242 17.46 -11.38 1.01
N THR A 243 18.18 -10.29 0.75
CA THR A 243 19.48 -10.30 0.07
C THR A 243 19.43 -11.10 -1.24
N GLY A 244 18.43 -10.77 -2.07
CA GLY A 244 18.20 -11.39 -3.38
C GLY A 244 17.45 -12.73 -3.37
N SER A 245 17.15 -13.34 -2.23
CA SER A 245 16.40 -14.61 -2.19
C SER A 245 14.94 -14.38 -1.81
N PHE A 246 13.99 -15.05 -2.48
CA PHE A 246 12.60 -15.05 -2.03
C PHE A 246 12.45 -15.87 -0.75
N MET A 247 11.75 -15.31 0.22
CA MET A 247 11.52 -15.91 1.54
C MET A 247 10.10 -16.44 1.66
N ASP A 248 9.83 -17.24 2.70
CA ASP A 248 8.47 -17.68 3.01
C ASP A 248 7.75 -16.54 3.76
N PRO A 249 6.81 -15.82 3.14
CA PRO A 249 6.12 -14.70 3.79
C PRO A 249 5.24 -15.15 4.97
N ARG A 250 5.08 -16.46 5.21
CA ARG A 250 4.35 -17.00 6.36
C ARG A 250 5.24 -17.23 7.59
N SER A 251 6.55 -16.99 7.52
CA SER A 251 7.46 -17.19 8.65
C SER A 251 7.01 -16.37 9.86
N ARG A 252 6.57 -17.06 10.92
CA ARG A 252 6.08 -16.41 12.15
C ARG A 252 7.17 -15.58 12.81
N LYS A 253 8.35 -16.18 12.98
CA LYS A 253 9.46 -15.59 13.74
C LYS A 253 10.04 -14.36 13.06
N ASP A 254 9.95 -14.29 11.73
CA ASP A 254 10.58 -13.22 10.95
C ASP A 254 9.59 -12.10 10.64
N TRP A 255 8.37 -12.39 10.15
CA TRP A 255 7.50 -11.34 9.57
C TRP A 255 6.24 -11.03 10.38
N TRP A 256 5.93 -11.84 11.39
CA TRP A 256 4.68 -11.80 12.13
C TRP A 256 4.91 -11.89 13.64
N GLN A 257 5.89 -11.14 14.14
CA GLN A 257 6.21 -11.13 15.57
C GLN A 257 4.98 -10.68 16.38
N GLY A 258 4.59 -11.50 17.37
CA GLY A 258 3.41 -11.27 18.19
C GLY A 258 2.14 -12.02 17.76
N TYR A 259 2.19 -12.83 16.69
CA TYR A 259 1.06 -13.64 16.20
C TYR A 259 1.34 -15.15 16.15
#